data_AF-A0A672SBZ2-F1
#
_entry.id   AF-A0A672SBZ2-F1
#
_cell.length_a   1.000
_cell.length_b   1.000
_cell.length_c   1.000
_cell.angle_alpha   90.00
_cell.angle_beta   90.00
_cell.angle_gamma   90.00
#
_symmetry.space_group_name_H-M   'P 1'
#
loop_
_entity.id
_entity.type
_entity.pdbx_description
1 polymer ?
#
loop_
_entity_poly.entity_id
_entity_poly.type
_entity_poly.pdbx_seq_one_letter_code
_entity_poly.pdbx_strand_id
1 'polypeptide(L)'
;LGLEQPIFTTRAHVFQIDPTTKKNWVPASKQAVTVSYFYDSTRNSYRVISVDGSKVIINSTITPNMNFTKTSQKFGQWADSRANTVFGLGFASEQQLSKFAEKFQEVKEAAKLAREKSQEKMETSSDQSQESGRETPSGNQASSINGTDDEKISHVPENTEANSNAEIWKSKVTQSQDENNQLRNKISELEDQCKEVNLERERNAQLSLRIQELEADLQEKEQELENLRKQAETIPQLMAKCESVTAKLQAAEMASRDQSEKMTLLQSEIEDSQHKQKNMKTELKKFMDVLDGKIDELHEVRQGISKLGVDN
;
A
#
# COMPACT_ATOMS: atom_id res chain seq x y z
N LEU A 1 -31.25 16.61 -16.48
CA LEU A 1 -29.79 16.32 -16.49
C LEU A 1 -29.61 15.02 -15.74
N GLY A 2 -29.27 13.94 -16.44
CA GLY A 2 -29.14 12.62 -15.83
C GLY A 2 -28.08 12.66 -14.73
N LEU A 3 -28.47 12.38 -13.49
CA LEU A 3 -27.55 12.28 -12.37
C LEU A 3 -26.60 11.11 -12.65
N GLU A 4 -25.29 11.37 -12.70
CA GLU A 4 -24.27 10.30 -12.76
C GLU A 4 -24.56 9.30 -11.63
N GLN A 5 -24.77 8.03 -11.97
CA GLN A 5 -25.00 7.01 -10.95
C GLN A 5 -23.67 6.61 -10.31
N PRO A 6 -23.61 6.46 -8.98
CA PRO A 6 -22.40 6.02 -8.31
C PRO A 6 -22.12 4.55 -8.65
N ILE A 7 -20.87 4.24 -8.98
CA ILE A 7 -20.37 2.88 -9.24
C ILE A 7 -20.40 2.05 -7.95
N PHE A 8 -20.02 2.69 -6.86
CA PHE A 8 -20.00 2.11 -5.53
C PHE A 8 -20.24 3.21 -4.50
N THR A 9 -20.96 2.87 -3.44
CA THR A 9 -21.28 3.80 -2.34
C THR A 9 -21.09 3.11 -1.00
N THR A 10 -20.48 3.83 -0.05
CA THR A 10 -20.31 3.38 1.34
C THR A 10 -20.47 4.56 2.31
N ARG A 11 -20.40 4.28 3.61
CA ARG A 11 -20.49 5.27 4.70
C ARG A 11 -19.20 5.29 5.50
N ALA A 12 -18.63 6.48 5.70
CA ALA A 12 -17.39 6.66 6.47
C ALA A 12 -17.32 8.05 7.10
N HIS A 13 -16.56 8.20 8.19
CA HIS A 13 -16.11 9.49 8.67
C HIS A 13 -14.94 9.97 7.82
N VAL A 14 -14.99 11.22 7.37
CA VAL A 14 -13.97 11.78 6.47
C VAL A 14 -13.00 12.66 7.26
N PHE A 15 -11.72 12.47 6.99
CA PHE A 15 -10.62 13.24 7.56
C PHE A 15 -9.74 13.78 6.43
N GLN A 16 -9.08 14.90 6.70
CA GLN A 16 -8.01 15.42 5.85
C GLN A 16 -6.79 15.73 6.70
N ILE A 17 -5.60 15.63 6.11
CA ILE A 17 -4.41 16.09 6.81
C ILE A 17 -4.46 17.61 6.92
N ASP A 18 -4.11 18.14 8.10
CA ASP A 18 -3.99 19.57 8.33
C ASP A 18 -3.02 20.18 7.30
N PRO A 19 -3.46 21.17 6.50
CA PRO A 19 -2.62 21.77 5.47
C PRO A 19 -1.40 22.50 6.04
N THR A 20 -1.44 22.93 7.30
CA THR A 20 -0.37 23.67 7.98
C THR A 20 0.65 22.71 8.58
N THR A 21 0.19 21.75 9.40
CA THR A 21 1.10 20.87 10.15
C THR A 21 1.55 19.66 9.34
N LYS A 22 0.79 19.27 8.29
CA LYS A 22 1.03 18.08 7.44
C LYS A 22 1.26 16.79 8.24
N LYS A 23 0.76 16.73 9.49
CA LYS A 23 0.96 15.62 10.42
C LYS A 23 -0.32 15.19 11.13
N ASN A 24 -1.21 16.14 11.39
CA ASN A 24 -2.44 15.87 12.16
C ASN A 24 -3.63 15.62 11.25
N TRP A 25 -4.48 14.68 11.64
CA TRP A 25 -5.77 14.46 11.01
C TRP A 25 -6.82 15.45 11.53
N VAL A 26 -7.50 16.14 10.62
CA VAL A 26 -8.60 17.05 10.93
C VAL A 26 -9.89 16.44 10.40
N PRO A 27 -10.96 16.33 11.22
CA PRO A 27 -12.25 15.81 10.75
C PRO A 27 -12.86 16.77 9.72
N ALA A 28 -13.17 16.25 8.53
CA ALA A 28 -13.88 16.96 7.48
C ALA A 28 -15.40 16.76 7.55
N SER A 29 -15.87 15.72 8.26
CA SER A 29 -17.28 15.48 8.58
C SER A 29 -17.48 15.22 10.08
N LYS A 30 -18.60 15.69 10.64
CA LYS A 30 -18.93 15.45 12.08
C LYS A 30 -19.48 14.05 12.34
N GLN A 31 -20.12 13.47 11.33
CA GLN A 31 -20.72 12.15 11.37
C GLN A 31 -20.25 11.34 10.16
N ALA A 32 -20.57 10.05 10.13
CA ALA A 32 -20.39 9.26 8.92
C ALA A 32 -21.21 9.91 7.79
N VAL A 33 -20.60 10.04 6.62
CA VAL A 33 -21.22 10.59 5.41
C VAL A 33 -21.09 9.58 4.27
N THR A 34 -21.86 9.80 3.22
CA THR A 34 -21.83 8.96 2.03
C THR A 34 -20.57 9.28 1.22
N VAL A 35 -19.81 8.24 0.87
CA VAL A 35 -18.61 8.33 0.02
C VAL A 35 -18.80 7.40 -1.16
N SER A 36 -18.68 7.94 -2.37
CA SER A 36 -19.04 7.20 -3.59
C SER A 36 -17.99 7.37 -4.68
N TYR A 37 -17.79 6.32 -5.47
CA TYR A 37 -17.05 6.39 -6.73
C TYR A 37 -18.01 6.74 -7.86
N PHE A 38 -17.61 7.68 -8.71
CA PHE A 38 -18.34 8.09 -9.91
C PHE A 38 -17.43 7.99 -11.13
N TYR A 39 -18.03 7.71 -12.28
CA TYR A 39 -17.39 7.89 -13.58
C TYR A 39 -17.94 9.16 -14.22
N ASP A 40 -17.06 10.12 -14.45
CA ASP A 40 -17.33 11.34 -15.19
C ASP A 40 -17.09 11.08 -16.67
N SER A 41 -18.18 10.87 -17.42
CA SER A 41 -18.11 10.57 -18.85
C SER A 41 -17.65 11.76 -19.67
N THR A 42 -17.87 12.99 -19.20
CA THR A 42 -17.45 14.21 -19.90
C THR A 42 -15.94 14.40 -19.83
N ARG A 43 -15.33 14.03 -18.70
CA ARG A 43 -13.89 14.11 -18.47
C ARG A 43 -13.17 12.78 -18.67
N ASN A 44 -13.91 11.73 -19.06
CA ASN A 44 -13.43 10.35 -19.16
C ASN A 44 -12.55 9.96 -17.95
N SER A 45 -13.06 10.22 -16.74
CA SER A 45 -12.27 10.11 -15.51
C SER A 45 -13.09 9.57 -14.36
N TYR A 46 -12.44 8.88 -13.43
CA TYR A 46 -13.10 8.37 -12.23
C TYR A 46 -12.83 9.28 -11.03
N ARG A 47 -13.82 9.44 -10.15
CA ARG A 47 -13.74 10.32 -8.98
C ARG A 47 -14.29 9.68 -7.73
N VAL A 48 -13.68 9.98 -6.59
CA VAL A 48 -14.29 9.79 -5.26
C VAL A 48 -14.94 11.11 -4.86
N ILE A 49 -16.24 11.06 -4.57
CA ILE A 49 -17.03 12.23 -4.18
C ILE A 49 -17.71 11.96 -2.84
N SER A 50 -17.67 12.95 -1.97
CA SER A 50 -18.44 12.97 -0.73
C SER A 50 -18.89 14.39 -0.40
N VAL A 51 -20.13 14.50 0.06
CA VAL A 51 -20.79 15.76 0.42
C VAL A 51 -21.28 15.68 1.87
N ASP A 52 -21.07 16.76 2.62
CA ASP A 52 -21.63 16.96 3.97
C ASP A 52 -22.54 18.20 3.94
N GLY A 53 -23.85 17.98 3.99
CA GLY A 53 -24.84 19.02 3.69
C GLY A 53 -24.69 19.53 2.25
N SER A 54 -24.48 20.84 2.10
CA SER A 54 -24.22 21.49 0.80
C SER A 54 -22.73 21.59 0.44
N LYS A 55 -21.83 21.14 1.31
CA LYS A 55 -20.38 21.27 1.13
C LYS A 55 -19.80 19.99 0.53
N VAL A 56 -19.08 20.13 -0.58
CA VAL A 56 -18.24 19.05 -1.11
C VAL A 56 -16.99 18.93 -0.24
N ILE A 57 -16.81 17.78 0.40
CA ILE A 57 -15.69 17.53 1.31
C ILE A 57 -14.66 16.57 0.73
N ILE A 58 -15.03 15.81 -0.31
CA ILE A 58 -14.11 15.04 -1.16
C ILE A 58 -14.53 15.24 -2.61
N ASN A 59 -13.57 15.58 -3.46
CA ASN A 59 -13.71 15.57 -4.93
C ASN A 59 -12.35 15.20 -5.52
N SER A 60 -11.99 13.92 -5.39
CA SER A 60 -10.68 13.42 -5.75
C SER A 60 -10.76 12.67 -7.08
N THR A 61 -9.98 13.08 -8.08
CA THR A 61 -9.90 12.36 -9.36
C THR A 61 -8.88 11.24 -9.23
N ILE A 62 -9.30 10.00 -9.42
CA ILE A 62 -8.42 8.83 -9.30
C ILE A 62 -7.47 8.78 -10.50
N THR A 63 -6.17 8.66 -10.21
CA THR A 63 -5.12 8.51 -11.22
C THR A 63 -4.36 7.19 -11.04
N PRO A 64 -3.71 6.65 -12.09
CA PRO A 64 -3.02 5.35 -12.01
C PRO A 64 -1.91 5.27 -10.95
N ASN A 65 -1.34 6.41 -10.56
CA ASN A 65 -0.25 6.48 -9.58
C ASN A 65 -0.74 6.68 -8.14
N MET A 66 -2.05 6.82 -7.92
CA MET A 66 -2.61 6.92 -6.57
C MET A 66 -2.68 5.55 -5.91
N ASN A 67 -2.47 5.52 -4.60
CA ASN A 67 -2.60 4.31 -3.80
C ASN A 67 -3.45 4.60 -2.57
N PHE A 68 -4.34 3.66 -2.26
CA PHE A 68 -5.11 3.65 -1.03
C PHE A 68 -4.41 2.73 -0.01
N THR A 69 -3.95 3.30 1.09
CA THR A 69 -3.21 2.60 2.14
C THR A 69 -4.09 2.41 3.35
N LYS A 70 -4.27 1.15 3.78
CA LYS A 70 -4.91 0.82 5.06
C LYS A 70 -3.89 1.08 6.18
N THR A 71 -4.22 1.92 7.16
CA THR A 71 -3.31 2.25 8.27
C THR A 71 -3.82 1.78 9.63
N SER A 72 -5.07 1.29 9.70
CA SER A 72 -5.56 0.49 10.82
C SER A 72 -6.67 -0.46 10.35
N GLN A 73 -7.24 -1.24 11.27
CA GLN A 73 -8.33 -2.18 10.99
C GLN A 73 -9.57 -1.53 10.35
N LYS A 74 -9.82 -0.24 10.63
CA LYS A 74 -11.01 0.47 10.14
C LYS A 74 -10.69 1.83 9.51
N PHE A 75 -9.42 2.11 9.24
CA PHE A 75 -8.99 3.39 8.67
C PHE A 75 -8.06 3.18 7.49
N GLY A 76 -8.28 3.94 6.43
CA GLY A 76 -7.38 4.02 5.28
C GLY A 76 -7.34 5.41 4.67
N GLN A 77 -6.33 5.66 3.85
CA GLN A 77 -6.01 6.98 3.33
C GLN A 77 -5.46 6.92 1.90
N TRP A 78 -5.56 8.02 1.16
CA TRP A 78 -4.84 8.23 -0.09
C TRP A 78 -4.41 9.69 -0.22
N ALA A 79 -3.29 9.91 -0.90
CA ALA A 79 -2.82 11.25 -1.24
C ALA A 79 -3.39 11.69 -2.59
N ASP A 80 -3.88 12.92 -2.65
CA ASP A 80 -4.29 13.57 -3.90
C ASP A 80 -3.41 14.80 -4.15
N SER A 81 -2.41 14.63 -5.01
CA SER A 81 -1.47 15.69 -5.38
C SER A 81 -2.16 16.88 -6.07
N ARG A 82 -3.27 16.64 -6.79
CA ARG A 82 -4.02 17.70 -7.48
C ARG A 82 -4.78 18.57 -6.48
N ALA A 83 -5.35 17.94 -5.45
CA ALA A 83 -6.00 18.64 -4.35
C ALA A 83 -5.02 19.11 -3.26
N ASN A 84 -3.73 18.78 -3.38
CA ASN A 84 -2.66 19.07 -2.40
C ASN A 84 -3.04 18.66 -0.96
N THR A 85 -3.69 17.51 -0.82
CA THR A 85 -4.19 17.01 0.47
C THR A 85 -4.10 15.49 0.54
N VAL A 86 -4.25 14.96 1.74
CA VAL A 86 -4.37 13.52 2.00
C VAL A 86 -5.75 13.30 2.62
N PHE A 87 -6.56 12.46 1.98
CA PHE A 87 -7.87 12.08 2.48
C PHE A 87 -7.76 10.82 3.32
N GLY A 88 -8.47 10.78 4.44
CA GLY A 88 -8.58 9.64 5.33
C GLY A 88 -10.05 9.27 5.55
N LEU A 89 -10.33 7.97 5.62
CA LEU A 89 -11.68 7.44 5.83
C LEU A 89 -11.69 6.46 7.00
N GLY A 90 -12.53 6.75 7.99
CA GLY A 90 -12.83 5.86 9.11
C GLY A 90 -14.15 5.13 8.90
N PHE A 91 -14.10 3.81 8.76
CA PHE A 91 -15.25 2.94 8.46
C PHE A 91 -15.85 2.31 9.72
N ALA A 92 -17.10 1.84 9.62
CA ALA A 92 -17.76 1.17 10.75
C ALA A 92 -17.20 -0.24 10.99
N SER A 93 -16.73 -0.93 9.95
CA SER A 93 -16.16 -2.27 10.02
C SER A 93 -14.96 -2.45 9.10
N GLU A 94 -14.13 -3.45 9.41
CA GLU A 94 -12.99 -3.87 8.58
C GLU A 94 -13.43 -4.32 7.17
N GLN A 95 -14.59 -4.97 7.07
CA GLN A 95 -15.17 -5.40 5.80
C GLN A 95 -15.46 -4.20 4.88
N GLN A 96 -15.99 -3.11 5.42
CA GLN A 96 -16.23 -1.88 4.63
C GLN A 96 -14.93 -1.23 4.16
N LEU A 97 -13.90 -1.19 5.02
CA LEU A 97 -12.57 -0.71 4.64
C LEU A 97 -11.98 -1.57 3.51
N SER A 98 -12.01 -2.89 3.67
CA SER A 98 -11.48 -3.82 2.68
C SER A 98 -12.23 -3.70 1.36
N LYS A 99 -13.56 -3.58 1.39
CA LYS A 99 -14.35 -3.41 0.16
C LYS A 99 -14.08 -2.09 -0.54
N PHE A 100 -13.90 -1.01 0.22
CA PHE A 100 -13.53 0.29 -0.35
C PHE A 100 -12.15 0.25 -1.01
N ALA A 101 -11.18 -0.44 -0.40
CA ALA A 101 -9.84 -0.61 -0.94
C ALA A 101 -9.81 -1.44 -2.24
N GLU A 102 -10.57 -2.54 -2.29
CA GLU A 102 -10.77 -3.32 -3.52
C GLU A 102 -11.32 -2.43 -4.64
N LYS A 103 -12.39 -1.66 -4.34
CA LYS A 103 -12.98 -0.74 -5.33
C LYS A 103 -12.03 0.37 -5.75
N PHE A 104 -11.16 0.84 -4.86
CA PHE A 104 -10.12 1.80 -5.23
C PHE A 104 -9.18 1.22 -6.30
N GLN A 105 -8.76 -0.04 -6.13
CA GLN A 105 -7.87 -0.72 -7.07
C GLN A 105 -8.58 -0.97 -8.43
N GLU A 106 -9.82 -1.45 -8.42
CA GLU A 106 -10.62 -1.62 -9.65
C GLU A 106 -10.77 -0.30 -10.42
N VAL A 107 -11.12 0.78 -9.72
CA VAL A 107 -11.30 2.11 -10.32
C VAL A 107 -9.99 2.69 -10.83
N LYS A 108 -8.86 2.42 -10.15
CA LYS A 108 -7.52 2.83 -10.58
C LYS A 108 -7.14 2.18 -11.91
N GLU A 109 -7.36 0.88 -12.06
CA GLU A 109 -7.11 0.18 -13.32
C GLU A 109 -8.05 0.67 -14.44
N ALA A 110 -9.33 0.89 -14.13
CA ALA A 110 -10.27 1.47 -15.08
C ALA A 110 -9.85 2.89 -15.52
N ALA A 111 -9.31 3.70 -14.61
CA ALA A 111 -8.77 5.03 -14.93
C ALA A 111 -7.51 4.98 -15.80
N LYS A 112 -6.67 3.94 -15.65
CA LYS A 112 -5.51 3.70 -16.53
C LYS A 112 -5.95 3.41 -17.96
N LEU A 113 -6.86 2.44 -18.14
CA LEU A 113 -7.41 2.06 -19.44
C LEU A 113 -8.14 3.23 -20.13
N ALA A 114 -8.88 4.03 -19.37
CA ALA A 114 -9.56 5.21 -19.90
C ALA A 114 -8.59 6.26 -20.48
N ARG A 115 -7.40 6.42 -19.87
CA ARG A 115 -6.34 7.33 -20.35
C ARG A 115 -5.63 6.76 -21.58
N GLU A 116 -5.28 5.48 -21.57
CA GLU A 116 -4.63 4.81 -22.72
C GLU A 116 -5.50 4.89 -23.97
N LYS A 117 -6.80 4.57 -23.86
CA LYS A 117 -7.77 4.71 -24.96
C LYS A 117 -7.90 6.14 -25.49
N SER A 118 -7.63 7.14 -24.65
CA SER A 118 -7.66 8.55 -25.05
C SER A 118 -6.35 8.98 -25.73
N GLN A 119 -5.22 8.36 -25.41
CA GLN A 119 -3.91 8.62 -26.04
C GLN A 119 -3.80 7.94 -27.40
N GLU A 120 -4.23 6.68 -27.55
CA GLU A 120 -4.24 5.98 -28.85
C GLU A 120 -5.12 6.70 -29.89
N LYS A 121 -6.24 7.29 -29.45
CA LYS A 121 -7.12 8.08 -30.33
C LYS A 121 -6.50 9.41 -30.78
N MET A 122 -5.43 9.87 -30.11
CA MET A 122 -4.71 11.10 -30.45
C MET A 122 -3.51 10.82 -31.38
N GLU A 123 -2.80 9.71 -31.17
CA GLU A 123 -1.64 9.30 -31.99
C GLU A 123 -2.02 8.70 -33.36
N THR A 124 -3.20 8.07 -33.46
CA THR A 124 -3.72 7.53 -34.74
C THR A 124 -4.30 8.61 -35.68
N SER A 125 -4.37 9.88 -35.28
CA SER A 125 -4.82 10.98 -36.14
C SER A 125 -3.69 11.69 -36.91
N SER A 126 -2.44 11.32 -36.66
CA SER A 126 -1.25 11.97 -37.25
C SER A 126 -0.69 11.28 -38.51
N ASP A 127 -1.27 10.16 -38.96
CA ASP A 127 -0.68 9.38 -40.07
C ASP A 127 -1.71 8.90 -41.10
N GLN A 128 -2.58 9.82 -41.55
CA GLN A 128 -3.37 9.58 -42.76
C GLN A 128 -3.58 10.89 -43.53
N SER A 129 -2.61 11.19 -44.39
CA SER A 129 -2.80 12.11 -45.50
C SER A 129 -2.13 11.55 -46.75
N GLN A 130 -2.97 11.38 -47.79
CA GLN A 130 -2.69 11.11 -49.22
C GLN A 130 -2.38 9.63 -49.54
N GLU A 131 -3.05 8.93 -50.47
CA GLU A 131 -3.59 9.31 -51.79
C GLU A 131 -4.62 8.23 -52.24
N SER A 132 -5.89 8.58 -52.50
CA SER A 132 -6.55 8.67 -53.83
C SER A 132 -6.26 7.47 -54.75
N GLY A 133 -7.20 6.59 -55.12
CA GLY A 133 -8.49 6.88 -55.74
C GLY A 133 -8.46 6.45 -57.21
N ARG A 134 -9.12 5.33 -57.57
CA ARG A 134 -9.58 5.06 -58.94
C ARG A 134 -10.65 3.97 -58.95
N GLU A 135 -11.90 4.42 -58.99
CA GLU A 135 -12.99 3.65 -59.59
C GLU A 135 -12.92 3.79 -61.12
N THR A 136 -13.35 2.76 -61.84
CA THR A 136 -13.77 2.90 -63.23
C THR A 136 -14.93 1.93 -63.50
N PRO A 137 -16.10 2.42 -63.94
CA PRO A 137 -17.23 1.61 -64.35
C PRO A 137 -17.25 1.43 -65.88
N SER A 138 -17.72 0.29 -66.39
CA SER A 138 -18.35 0.26 -67.72
C SER A 138 -19.20 -1.00 -67.89
N GLY A 139 -20.51 -0.80 -68.08
CA GLY A 139 -21.36 -1.79 -68.71
C GLY A 139 -21.23 -1.76 -70.24
N ASN A 140 -21.74 -2.80 -70.90
CA ASN A 140 -22.54 -2.70 -72.13
C ASN A 140 -23.16 -4.06 -72.49
N GLN A 141 -24.21 -3.97 -73.31
CA GLN A 141 -25.37 -4.85 -73.43
C GLN A 141 -25.24 -6.04 -74.42
N ALA A 142 -26.15 -7.00 -74.21
CA ALA A 142 -26.93 -7.86 -75.12
C ALA A 142 -26.55 -8.05 -76.62
N SER A 143 -26.72 -9.30 -77.12
CA SER A 143 -27.68 -9.65 -78.19
C SER A 143 -27.68 -11.15 -78.56
N SER A 144 -28.86 -11.76 -78.68
CA SER A 144 -29.18 -12.95 -79.52
C SER A 144 -28.90 -12.68 -81.00
N ILE A 145 -28.69 -13.70 -81.88
CA ILE A 145 -29.52 -14.15 -83.05
C ILE A 145 -28.97 -15.48 -83.68
N ASN A 146 -29.87 -16.29 -84.28
CA ASN A 146 -29.76 -17.45 -85.21
C ASN A 146 -28.49 -17.57 -86.09
N GLY A 147 -28.06 -18.70 -86.65
CA GLY A 147 -28.65 -20.02 -86.95
C GLY A 147 -28.12 -20.46 -88.34
N THR A 148 -27.77 -21.73 -88.56
CA THR A 148 -27.63 -22.31 -89.91
C THR A 148 -27.78 -23.82 -89.86
N ASP A 149 -28.72 -24.27 -90.67
CA ASP A 149 -29.10 -25.63 -91.05
C ASP A 149 -28.07 -26.19 -92.05
N ASP A 150 -27.78 -27.50 -92.02
CA ASP A 150 -27.54 -28.27 -93.25
C ASP A 150 -27.56 -29.79 -93.00
N GLU A 151 -28.16 -30.48 -93.98
CA GLU A 151 -28.68 -31.86 -93.94
C GLU A 151 -27.64 -32.99 -94.10
N LYS A 152 -27.85 -34.07 -93.31
CA LYS A 152 -28.04 -35.49 -93.73
C LYS A 152 -27.03 -36.18 -94.68
N ILE A 153 -26.37 -37.24 -94.17
CA ILE A 153 -26.15 -38.58 -94.79
C ILE A 153 -25.87 -39.56 -93.61
N SER A 154 -26.81 -40.40 -93.15
CA SER A 154 -27.17 -41.77 -93.57
C SER A 154 -26.20 -42.92 -93.17
N HIS A 155 -26.76 -43.92 -92.46
CA HIS A 155 -26.41 -45.37 -92.40
C HIS A 155 -25.16 -45.80 -91.58
N VAL A 156 -25.09 -46.81 -90.70
CA VAL A 156 -25.96 -47.80 -89.98
C VAL A 156 -25.10 -48.24 -88.74
N PRO A 157 -25.36 -49.38 -88.05
CA PRO A 157 -25.64 -49.47 -86.62
C PRO A 157 -24.38 -49.62 -85.75
N GLU A 158 -24.57 -49.82 -84.44
CA GLU A 158 -23.52 -50.21 -83.47
C GLU A 158 -22.74 -49.05 -82.84
N ASN A 159 -23.41 -48.32 -81.93
CA ASN A 159 -22.71 -47.37 -81.03
C ASN A 159 -23.27 -47.37 -79.59
N THR A 160 -24.11 -48.36 -79.24
CA THR A 160 -24.68 -48.49 -77.90
C THR A 160 -23.63 -48.91 -76.87
N GLU A 161 -22.67 -49.75 -77.23
CA GLU A 161 -21.57 -50.18 -76.34
C GLU A 161 -20.49 -49.10 -76.13
N ALA A 162 -20.18 -48.32 -77.16
CA ALA A 162 -19.25 -47.20 -77.02
C ALA A 162 -19.89 -46.01 -76.26
N ASN A 163 -21.19 -45.76 -76.42
CA ASN A 163 -21.92 -44.81 -75.58
C ASN A 163 -22.03 -45.29 -74.11
N SER A 164 -22.32 -46.57 -73.85
CA SER A 164 -22.39 -47.09 -72.48
C SER A 164 -21.03 -47.08 -71.78
N ASN A 165 -19.96 -47.44 -72.48
CA ASN A 165 -18.59 -47.33 -71.96
C ASN A 165 -18.20 -45.86 -71.70
N ALA A 166 -18.59 -44.92 -72.58
CA ALA A 166 -18.34 -43.50 -72.36
C ALA A 166 -19.06 -42.96 -71.12
N GLU A 167 -20.29 -43.42 -70.84
CA GLU A 167 -21.02 -43.06 -69.62
C GLU A 167 -20.37 -43.64 -68.35
N ILE A 168 -19.89 -44.89 -68.39
CA ILE A 168 -19.17 -45.51 -67.27
C ILE A 168 -17.87 -44.75 -66.96
N TRP A 169 -17.10 -44.37 -67.99
CA TRP A 169 -15.88 -43.58 -67.79
C TRP A 169 -16.18 -42.17 -67.26
N LYS A 170 -17.24 -41.51 -67.76
CA LYS A 170 -17.71 -40.24 -67.18
C LYS A 170 -18.06 -40.39 -65.71
N SER A 171 -18.82 -41.43 -65.34
CA SER A 171 -19.20 -41.68 -63.94
C SER A 171 -17.97 -41.90 -63.05
N LYS A 172 -16.98 -42.67 -63.52
CA LYS A 172 -15.72 -42.88 -62.77
C LYS A 172 -14.88 -41.60 -62.64
N VAL A 173 -14.84 -40.77 -63.68
CA VAL A 173 -14.14 -39.48 -63.65
C VAL A 173 -14.82 -38.53 -62.65
N THR A 174 -16.15 -38.43 -62.67
CA THR A 174 -16.90 -37.62 -61.70
C THR A 174 -16.66 -38.11 -60.28
N GLN A 175 -16.73 -39.42 -60.04
CA GLN A 175 -16.46 -40.00 -58.71
C GLN A 175 -15.03 -39.70 -58.24
N SER A 176 -14.02 -39.89 -59.09
CA SER A 176 -12.62 -39.57 -58.75
C SER A 176 -12.40 -38.08 -58.52
N GLN A 177 -13.14 -37.23 -59.23
CA GLN A 177 -13.10 -35.78 -59.06
C GLN A 177 -13.75 -35.34 -57.74
N ASP A 178 -14.88 -35.96 -57.36
CA ASP A 178 -15.54 -35.72 -56.08
C ASP A 178 -14.68 -36.20 -54.90
N GLU A 179 -14.06 -37.37 -55.01
CA GLU A 179 -13.10 -37.87 -54.02
C GLU A 179 -11.88 -36.93 -53.88
N ASN A 180 -11.34 -36.42 -54.99
CA ASN A 180 -10.28 -35.42 -54.97
C ASN A 180 -10.72 -34.10 -54.30
N ASN A 181 -11.94 -33.65 -54.56
CA ASN A 181 -12.48 -32.44 -53.94
C ASN A 181 -12.68 -32.63 -52.42
N GLN A 182 -13.16 -33.80 -51.99
CA GLN A 182 -13.27 -34.13 -50.57
C GLN A 182 -11.91 -34.17 -49.87
N LEU A 183 -10.90 -34.79 -50.50
CA LEU A 183 -9.55 -34.82 -49.96
C LEU A 183 -8.94 -33.41 -49.87
N ARG A 184 -9.12 -32.57 -50.89
CA ARG A 184 -8.67 -31.16 -50.87
C ARG A 184 -9.32 -30.38 -49.72
N ASN A 185 -10.62 -30.55 -49.50
CA ASN A 185 -11.31 -29.91 -48.38
C ASN A 185 -10.78 -30.39 -47.03
N LYS A 186 -10.53 -31.71 -46.90
CA LYS A 186 -9.97 -32.27 -45.67
C LYS A 186 -8.55 -31.77 -45.38
N ILE A 187 -7.72 -31.63 -46.41
CA ILE A 187 -6.37 -31.04 -46.29
C ILE A 187 -6.47 -29.60 -45.81
N SER A 188 -7.34 -28.78 -46.42
CA SER A 188 -7.55 -27.40 -46.00
C SER A 188 -8.01 -27.29 -44.55
N GLU A 189 -8.95 -28.15 -44.12
CA GLU A 189 -9.45 -28.17 -42.75
C GLU A 189 -8.34 -28.57 -41.74
N LEU A 190 -7.51 -29.55 -42.09
CA LEU A 190 -6.38 -29.97 -41.25
C LEU A 190 -5.27 -28.91 -41.17
N GLU A 191 -5.04 -28.18 -42.27
CA GLU A 191 -4.09 -27.06 -42.29
C GLU A 191 -4.54 -25.93 -41.35
N ASP A 192 -5.84 -25.61 -41.33
CA ASP A 192 -6.38 -24.58 -40.43
C ASP A 192 -6.35 -25.03 -38.97
N GLN A 193 -6.65 -26.30 -38.68
CA GLN A 193 -6.49 -26.87 -37.34
C GLN A 193 -5.03 -26.84 -36.86
N CYS A 194 -4.07 -27.13 -37.74
CA CYS A 194 -2.64 -27.03 -37.40
C CYS A 194 -2.22 -25.59 -37.04
N LYS A 195 -2.75 -24.59 -37.73
CA LYS A 195 -2.48 -23.17 -37.41
C LYS A 195 -3.03 -22.82 -36.03
N GLU A 196 -4.26 -23.23 -35.73
CA GLU A 196 -4.89 -22.99 -34.44
C GLU A 196 -4.11 -23.65 -33.29
N VAL A 197 -3.71 -24.91 -33.45
CA VAL A 197 -2.89 -25.62 -32.46
C VAL A 197 -1.53 -24.95 -32.25
N ASN A 198 -0.91 -24.41 -33.30
CA ASN A 198 0.33 -23.65 -33.17
C ASN A 198 0.13 -22.36 -32.36
N LEU A 199 -0.93 -21.60 -32.63
CA LEU A 199 -1.26 -20.37 -31.90
C LEU A 199 -1.53 -20.65 -30.42
N GLU A 200 -2.29 -21.70 -30.13
CA GLU A 200 -2.57 -22.11 -28.76
C GLU A 200 -1.31 -22.61 -28.04
N ARG A 201 -0.39 -23.29 -28.74
CA ARG A 201 0.91 -23.68 -28.18
C ARG A 201 1.76 -22.45 -27.82
N GLU A 202 1.80 -21.45 -28.69
CA GLU A 202 2.55 -20.21 -28.45
C GLU A 202 1.96 -19.44 -27.25
N ARG A 203 0.63 -19.32 -27.18
CA ARG A 203 -0.06 -18.73 -26.04
C ARG A 203 0.26 -19.45 -24.73
N ASN A 204 0.23 -20.78 -24.73
CA ASN A 204 0.56 -21.57 -23.54
C ASN A 204 2.03 -21.43 -23.13
N ALA A 205 2.95 -21.30 -24.08
CA ALA A 205 4.35 -21.02 -23.79
C ALA A 205 4.53 -19.64 -23.13
N GLN A 206 3.85 -18.61 -23.64
CA GLN A 206 3.87 -17.27 -23.04
C GLN A 206 3.27 -17.24 -21.64
N LEU A 207 2.14 -17.94 -21.42
CA LEU A 207 1.53 -18.06 -20.10
C LEU A 207 2.44 -18.81 -19.12
N SER A 208 3.13 -19.85 -19.56
CA SER A 208 4.08 -20.61 -18.72
C SER A 208 5.25 -19.74 -18.27
N LEU A 209 5.81 -18.94 -19.18
CA LEU A 209 6.85 -17.96 -18.84
C LEU A 209 6.33 -16.92 -17.84
N ARG A 210 5.12 -16.39 -18.06
CA ARG A 210 4.54 -15.40 -17.17
C ARG A 210 4.29 -15.96 -15.76
N ILE A 211 3.90 -17.22 -15.66
CA ILE A 211 3.77 -17.90 -14.36
C ILE A 211 5.13 -17.99 -13.67
N GLN A 212 6.17 -18.41 -14.38
CA GLN A 212 7.52 -18.53 -13.81
C GLN A 212 8.08 -17.18 -13.32
N GLU A 213 7.83 -16.10 -14.07
CA GLU A 213 8.18 -14.74 -13.63
C GLU A 213 7.45 -14.34 -12.36
N LEU A 214 6.13 -14.57 -12.30
CA LEU A 214 5.32 -14.25 -11.13
C LEU A 214 5.71 -15.08 -9.90
N GLU A 215 6.10 -16.34 -10.10
CA GLU A 215 6.61 -17.21 -9.03
C GLU A 215 7.95 -16.68 -8.48
N ALA A 216 8.85 -16.22 -9.35
CA ALA A 216 10.11 -15.61 -8.93
C ALA A 216 9.90 -14.30 -8.16
N ASP A 217 9.03 -13.42 -8.67
CA ASP A 217 8.66 -12.16 -8.01
C ASP A 217 8.01 -12.44 -6.63
N LEU A 218 7.14 -13.45 -6.55
CA LEU A 218 6.52 -13.86 -5.29
C LEU A 218 7.58 -14.32 -4.28
N GLN A 219 8.52 -15.16 -4.70
CA GLN A 219 9.59 -15.67 -3.85
C GLN A 219 10.50 -14.55 -3.34
N GLU A 220 10.82 -13.56 -4.18
CA GLU A 220 11.56 -12.36 -3.75
C GLU A 220 10.77 -11.57 -2.69
N LYS A 221 9.47 -11.36 -2.92
CA LYS A 221 8.60 -10.64 -1.97
C LYS A 221 8.44 -11.38 -0.65
N GLU A 222 8.36 -12.71 -0.66
CA GLU A 222 8.35 -13.52 0.56
C GLU A 222 9.65 -13.37 1.35
N GLN A 223 10.79 -13.36 0.67
CA GLN A 223 12.09 -13.15 1.31
C GLN A 223 12.24 -11.74 1.89
N GLU A 224 11.73 -10.72 1.21
CA GLU A 224 11.68 -9.33 1.70
C GLU A 224 10.80 -9.23 2.95
N LEU A 225 9.62 -9.86 2.95
CA LEU A 225 8.72 -9.90 4.10
C LEU A 225 9.35 -10.57 5.31
N GLU A 226 10.08 -11.68 5.13
CA GLU A 226 10.78 -12.35 6.21
C GLU A 226 11.87 -11.47 6.83
N ASN A 227 12.60 -10.72 6.01
CA ASN A 227 13.60 -9.77 6.49
C ASN A 227 12.96 -8.61 7.27
N LEU A 228 11.85 -8.06 6.77
CA LEU A 228 11.09 -7.01 7.47
C LEU A 228 10.52 -7.51 8.81
N ARG A 229 10.07 -8.77 8.89
CA ARG A 229 9.62 -9.38 10.15
C ARG A 229 10.75 -9.44 11.18
N LYS A 230 11.95 -9.90 10.78
CA LYS A 230 13.14 -9.90 11.65
C LYS A 230 13.50 -8.49 12.13
N GLN A 231 13.41 -7.50 11.24
CA GLN A 231 13.66 -6.11 11.61
C GLN A 231 12.60 -5.58 12.60
N ALA A 232 11.33 -5.95 12.42
CA ALA A 232 10.24 -5.54 13.31
C ALA A 232 10.42 -6.05 14.75
N GLU A 233 11.07 -7.21 14.96
CA GLU A 233 11.38 -7.72 16.31
C GLU A 233 12.44 -6.89 17.06
N THR A 234 13.21 -6.05 16.36
CA THR A 234 14.22 -5.20 17.00
C THR A 234 13.59 -4.13 17.91
N ILE A 235 12.42 -3.60 17.53
CA ILE A 235 11.73 -2.55 18.30
C ILE A 235 11.27 -3.07 19.67
N PRO A 236 10.53 -4.20 19.77
CA PRO A 236 10.18 -4.80 21.05
C PRO A 236 11.39 -5.11 21.93
N GLN A 237 12.50 -5.60 21.36
CA GLN A 237 13.72 -5.87 22.12
C GLN A 237 14.34 -4.59 22.68
N LEU A 238 14.35 -3.50 21.91
CA LEU A 238 14.81 -2.20 22.38
C LEU A 238 13.90 -1.65 23.47
N MET A 239 12.58 -1.77 23.32
CA MET A 239 11.62 -1.36 24.35
C MET A 239 11.84 -2.11 25.67
N ALA A 240 11.99 -3.44 25.62
CA ALA A 240 12.27 -4.25 26.81
C ALA A 240 13.59 -3.85 27.49
N LYS A 241 14.63 -3.51 26.69
CA LYS A 241 15.88 -2.97 27.22
C LYS A 241 15.69 -1.60 27.88
N CYS A 242 14.93 -0.69 27.26
CA CYS A 242 14.59 0.61 27.84
C CYS A 242 13.83 0.48 29.17
N GLU A 243 12.86 -0.43 29.25
CA GLU A 243 12.13 -0.73 30.49
C GLU A 243 13.07 -1.26 31.58
N SER A 244 13.97 -2.20 31.23
CA SER A 244 14.98 -2.72 32.16
C SER A 244 15.92 -1.64 32.69
N VAL A 245 16.40 -0.76 31.81
CA VAL A 245 17.27 0.36 32.19
C VAL A 245 16.52 1.35 33.07
N THR A 246 15.26 1.65 32.75
CA THR A 246 14.41 2.54 33.55
C THR A 246 14.19 1.98 34.95
N ALA A 247 13.89 0.68 35.08
CA ALA A 247 13.73 0.02 36.37
C ALA A 247 15.03 0.06 37.21
N LYS A 248 16.19 -0.16 36.58
CA LYS A 248 17.50 -0.06 37.25
C LYS A 248 17.79 1.37 37.70
N LEU A 249 17.46 2.37 36.88
CA LEU A 249 17.63 3.77 37.23
C LEU A 249 16.78 4.15 38.44
N GLN A 250 15.49 3.80 38.43
CA GLN A 250 14.59 4.05 39.56
C GLN A 250 15.07 3.38 40.85
N ALA A 251 15.56 2.13 40.78
CA ALA A 251 16.14 1.44 41.93
C ALA A 251 17.39 2.16 42.47
N ALA A 252 18.27 2.63 41.59
CA ALA A 252 19.45 3.39 41.96
C ALA A 252 19.10 4.76 42.58
N GLU A 253 18.10 5.46 42.04
CA GLU A 253 17.60 6.72 42.57
C GLU A 253 17.01 6.57 43.97
N MET A 254 16.21 5.52 44.21
CA MET A 254 15.70 5.21 45.55
C MET A 254 16.84 4.92 46.53
N ALA A 255 17.79 4.07 46.15
CA ALA A 255 18.94 3.76 47.01
C ALA A 255 19.78 5.01 47.33
N SER A 256 19.96 5.90 46.35
CA SER A 256 20.66 7.18 46.54
C SER A 256 19.90 8.11 47.49
N ARG A 257 18.57 8.16 47.39
CA ARG A 257 17.72 8.94 48.32
C ARG A 257 17.87 8.40 49.75
N ASP A 258 17.74 7.09 49.95
CA ASP A 258 17.89 6.46 51.26
C ASP A 258 19.26 6.73 51.88
N GLN A 259 20.32 6.69 51.06
CA GLN A 259 21.68 6.99 51.51
C GLN A 259 21.83 8.48 51.87
N SER A 260 21.22 9.39 51.12
CA SER A 260 21.21 10.82 51.44
C SER A 260 20.49 11.08 52.77
N GLU A 261 19.36 10.42 53.01
CA GLU A 261 18.62 10.55 54.28
C GLU A 261 19.46 10.04 55.46
N LYS A 262 20.13 8.89 55.31
CA LYS A 262 21.09 8.38 56.32
C LYS A 262 22.23 9.36 56.58
N MET A 263 22.77 9.99 55.53
CA MET A 263 23.81 11.00 55.68
C MET A 263 23.33 12.21 56.47
N THR A 264 22.11 12.69 56.22
CA THR A 264 21.53 13.81 56.99
C THR A 264 21.30 13.47 58.47
N LEU A 265 20.87 12.25 58.77
CA LEU A 265 20.70 11.77 60.15
C LEU A 265 22.04 11.71 60.89
N LEU A 266 23.05 11.09 60.28
CA LEU A 266 24.40 11.02 60.86
C LEU A 266 25.01 12.41 61.05
N GLN A 267 24.77 13.33 60.11
CA GLN A 267 25.21 14.72 60.24
C GLN A 267 24.60 15.39 61.48
N SER A 268 23.29 15.21 61.71
CA SER A 268 22.60 15.72 62.90
C SER A 268 23.15 15.10 64.19
N GLU A 269 23.38 13.79 64.22
CA GLU A 269 23.95 13.10 65.40
C GLU A 269 25.37 13.61 65.73
N ILE A 270 26.19 13.88 64.71
CA ILE A 270 27.52 14.47 64.88
C ILE A 270 27.41 15.88 65.47
N GLU A 271 26.51 16.72 64.95
CA GLU A 271 26.30 18.09 65.46
C GLU A 271 25.83 18.09 66.92
N ASP A 272 24.89 17.22 67.27
CA ASP A 272 24.41 17.05 68.65
C ASP A 272 25.53 16.59 69.58
N SER A 273 26.35 15.62 69.14
CA SER A 273 27.50 15.12 69.90
C SER A 273 28.55 16.23 70.11
N GLN A 274 28.86 17.01 69.08
CA GLN A 274 29.76 18.16 69.18
C GLN A 274 29.23 19.24 70.13
N HIS A 275 27.93 19.54 70.07
CA HIS A 275 27.30 20.48 70.99
C HIS A 275 27.41 20.01 72.44
N LYS A 276 27.11 18.73 72.69
CA LYS A 276 27.25 18.11 74.02
C LYS A 276 28.69 18.14 74.52
N GLN A 277 29.67 17.85 73.66
CA GLN A 277 31.09 17.94 74.01
C GLN A 277 31.50 19.37 74.37
N LYS A 278 31.03 20.38 73.62
CA LYS A 278 31.30 21.79 73.91
C LYS A 278 30.71 22.24 75.25
N ASN A 279 29.49 21.79 75.57
CA ASN A 279 28.84 22.07 76.85
C ASN A 279 29.64 21.44 78.01
N MET A 280 30.00 20.17 77.89
CA MET A 280 30.82 19.47 78.89
C MET A 280 32.19 20.14 79.09
N LYS A 281 32.86 20.58 78.03
CA LYS A 281 34.11 21.35 78.12
C LYS A 281 33.94 22.68 78.86
N THR A 282 32.79 23.34 78.67
CA THR A 282 32.47 24.60 79.35
C THR A 282 32.23 24.38 80.84
N GLU A 283 31.53 23.32 81.21
CA GLU A 283 31.32 22.93 82.62
C GLU A 283 32.63 22.55 83.31
N LEU A 284 33.48 21.75 82.65
CA LEU A 284 34.81 21.41 83.14
C LEU A 284 35.67 22.65 83.37
N LYS A 285 35.62 23.61 82.45
CA LYS A 285 36.33 24.88 82.62
C LYS A 285 35.83 25.65 83.85
N LYS A 286 34.51 25.78 84.02
CA LYS A 286 33.93 26.42 85.23
C LYS A 286 34.38 25.72 86.51
N PHE A 287 34.41 24.39 86.52
CA PHE A 287 34.87 23.62 87.69
C PHE A 287 36.36 23.86 87.97
N MET A 288 37.19 23.91 86.91
CA MET A 288 38.62 24.22 87.03
C MET A 288 38.85 25.63 87.58
N ASP A 289 38.12 26.64 87.07
CA ASP A 289 38.20 28.02 87.57
C ASP A 289 37.82 28.11 89.06
N VAL A 290 36.84 27.33 89.52
CA VAL A 290 36.46 27.24 90.95
C VAL A 290 37.56 26.56 91.79
N LEU A 291 38.22 25.52 91.26
CA LEU A 291 39.33 24.86 91.95
C LEU A 291 40.54 25.77 92.08
N ASP A 292 40.89 26.51 91.02
CA ASP A 292 42.00 27.47 91.05
C ASP A 292 41.76 28.54 92.13
N GLY A 293 40.53 29.09 92.20
CA GLY A 293 40.16 30.01 93.29
C GLY A 293 40.29 29.42 94.70
N LYS A 294 39.89 28.15 94.89
CA LYS A 294 40.09 27.46 96.18
C LYS A 294 41.57 27.22 96.51
N ILE A 295 42.40 26.97 95.50
CA ILE A 295 43.84 26.81 95.67
C ILE A 295 44.46 28.14 96.12
N ASP A 296 44.04 29.26 95.52
CA ASP A 296 44.47 30.61 95.90
C ASP A 296 44.08 30.92 97.36
N GLU A 297 42.83 30.68 97.75
CA GLU A 297 42.36 30.84 99.14
C GLU A 297 43.21 30.02 100.13
N LEU A 298 43.49 28.75 99.80
CA LEU A 298 44.37 27.89 100.62
C LEU A 298 45.80 28.43 100.68
N HIS A 299 46.32 29.01 99.61
CA HIS A 299 47.62 29.67 99.59
C HIS A 299 47.65 30.90 100.51
N GLU A 300 46.60 31.73 100.49
CA GLU A 300 46.47 32.88 101.40
C GLU A 300 46.43 32.44 102.87
N VAL A 301 45.60 31.43 103.20
CA VAL A 301 45.53 30.87 104.56
C VAL A 301 46.89 30.38 105.02
N ARG A 302 47.60 29.61 104.18
CA ARG A 302 48.95 29.11 104.48
C ARG A 302 49.94 30.25 104.73
N GLN A 303 49.94 31.29 103.90
CA GLN A 303 50.80 32.47 104.10
C GLN A 303 50.46 33.21 105.40
N GLY A 304 49.17 33.34 105.73
CA GLY A 304 48.71 33.93 106.98
C GLY A 304 49.23 33.17 108.20
N ILE A 305 49.13 31.83 108.19
CA ILE A 305 49.69 30.96 109.25
C ILE A 305 51.21 31.11 109.33
N SER A 306 51.93 31.16 108.21
CA SER A 306 53.38 31.34 108.21
C SER A 306 53.81 32.68 108.83
N LYS A 307 53.07 33.77 108.62
CA LYS A 307 53.35 35.07 109.26
C LYS A 307 53.17 35.02 110.78
N LEU A 308 52.12 34.35 111.27
CA LEU A 308 51.87 34.16 112.70
C LEU A 308 52.95 33.32 113.41
N GLY A 309 53.66 32.47 112.67
CA GLY A 309 54.78 31.67 113.20
C GLY A 309 56.13 32.39 113.30
N VAL A 310 56.26 33.61 112.76
CA VAL A 310 57.50 34.42 112.83
C VAL A 310 57.51 35.36 114.04
N ASP A 311 56.35 35.60 114.66
CA ASP A 311 56.19 36.50 115.82
C ASP A 311 56.31 35.78 117.19
N ASN A 312 57.01 34.63 117.24
CA ASN A 312 57.27 33.85 118.47
C ASN A 312 58.76 33.57 118.66
#